data_AF-A0A662FPH7-F1
#
_entry.id   AF-A0A662FPH7-F1
#
_cell.length_a   1.000
_cell.length_b   1.000
_cell.length_c   1.000
_cell.angle_alpha   90.00
_cell.angle_beta   90.00
_cell.angle_gamma   90.00
#
_symmetry.space_group_name_H-M   'P 1'
#
loop_
_entity.id
_entity.type
_entity.pdbx_description
1 polymer ?
#
loop_
_entity_poly.entity_id
_entity_poly.type
_entity_poly.pdbx_seq_one_letter_code
_entity_poly.pdbx_strand_id
1 'polypeptide(L)'
;MATSCMVGVTPEKAIELVKKGRTGDIVALKYWLNKPDAKVDPKNLGVLIRIPLLTISLARTPSIRVVDGILVCKAFLSEDILPDEVKIEENIVGQVEGLKIYKVSVRIPFDDLVGIFFPLKDID
;
A
#
# COMPACT_ATOMS: atom_id res chain seq x y z
N MET A 1 8.85 -20.98 -20.68
CA MET A 1 8.80 -20.07 -19.53
C MET A 1 7.85 -18.94 -19.89
N ALA A 2 6.70 -18.84 -19.24
CA ALA A 2 5.83 -17.68 -19.43
C ALA A 2 6.51 -16.50 -18.73
N THR A 3 7.07 -15.56 -19.49
CA THR A 3 7.35 -14.22 -18.98
C THR A 3 6.02 -13.68 -18.48
N SER A 4 5.87 -13.57 -17.18
CA SER A 4 4.72 -12.92 -16.56
C SER A 4 4.72 -11.46 -17.02
N CYS A 5 4.05 -11.16 -18.12
CA CYS A 5 3.81 -9.78 -18.51
C CYS A 5 2.96 -9.15 -17.40
N MET A 6 3.47 -8.08 -16.80
CA MET A 6 2.71 -7.28 -15.86
C MET A 6 1.80 -6.35 -16.65
N VAL A 7 0.56 -6.16 -16.20
CA VAL A 7 -0.42 -5.30 -16.84
C VAL A 7 -0.91 -4.25 -15.86
N GLY A 8 -0.98 -3.00 -16.35
CA GLY A 8 -1.51 -1.87 -15.61
C GLY A 8 -3.03 -1.99 -15.43
N VAL A 9 -3.52 -1.73 -14.23
CA VAL A 9 -4.95 -1.75 -13.90
C VAL A 9 -5.37 -0.46 -13.20
N THR A 10 -6.67 -0.16 -13.22
CA THR A 10 -7.22 0.96 -12.46
C THR A 10 -7.24 0.66 -10.95
N PRO A 11 -7.31 1.67 -10.08
CA PRO A 11 -7.48 1.47 -8.64
C PRO A 11 -8.68 0.57 -8.27
N GLU A 12 -9.81 0.72 -8.96
CA GLU A 12 -11.02 -0.08 -8.71
C GLU A 12 -10.78 -1.55 -9.05
N LYS A 13 -10.12 -1.81 -10.19
CA LYS A 13 -9.76 -3.17 -10.58
C LYS A 13 -8.72 -3.79 -9.65
N ALA A 14 -7.75 -3.00 -9.18
CA ALA A 14 -6.80 -3.45 -8.16
C ALA A 14 -7.51 -3.88 -6.87
N ILE A 15 -8.50 -3.11 -6.40
CA ILE A 15 -9.30 -3.46 -5.21
C ILE A 15 -10.04 -4.79 -5.43
N GLU A 16 -10.65 -4.99 -6.60
CA GLU A 16 -11.32 -6.25 -6.95
C GLU A 16 -10.35 -7.45 -6.91
N LEU A 17 -9.17 -7.29 -7.51
CA LEU A 17 -8.15 -8.34 -7.60
C LEU A 17 -7.58 -8.71 -6.24
N VAL A 18 -7.28 -7.74 -5.39
CA VAL A 18 -6.82 -7.99 -4.01
C VAL A 18 -7.89 -8.73 -3.22
N LYS A 19 -9.17 -8.37 -3.35
CA LYS A 19 -10.29 -9.10 -2.71
C LYS A 19 -10.40 -10.55 -3.19
N LYS A 20 -10.02 -10.82 -4.44
CA LYS A 20 -9.92 -12.17 -5.01
C LYS A 20 -8.63 -12.92 -4.61
N GLY A 21 -7.81 -12.33 -3.74
CA GLY A 21 -6.56 -12.92 -3.25
C GLY A 21 -5.38 -12.80 -4.21
N ARG A 22 -5.49 -11.98 -5.25
CA ARG A 22 -4.38 -11.72 -6.18
C ARG A 22 -3.37 -10.76 -5.56
N THR A 23 -2.12 -10.89 -6.01
CA THR A 23 -1.01 -10.03 -5.58
C THR A 23 -0.56 -9.17 -6.75
N GLY A 24 -0.34 -7.90 -6.48
CA GLY A 24 0.19 -6.95 -7.44
C GLY A 24 1.09 -5.94 -6.74
N ASP A 25 1.49 -4.92 -7.47
CA ASP A 25 2.37 -3.87 -6.95
C ASP A 25 1.87 -2.50 -7.35
N ILE A 26 2.00 -1.54 -6.44
CA ILE A 26 1.79 -0.12 -6.70
C ILE A 26 3.14 0.54 -6.92
N VAL A 27 3.22 1.35 -7.97
CA VAL A 27 4.32 2.27 -8.25
C VAL A 27 3.77 3.69 -8.16
N ALA A 28 4.41 4.52 -7.33
CA ALA A 28 4.04 5.92 -7.13
C ALA A 28 5.29 6.79 -6.97
N LEU A 29 5.17 8.06 -7.31
CA LEU A 29 6.21 9.07 -7.10
C LEU A 29 6.44 9.35 -5.61
N LYS A 30 5.35 9.29 -4.83
CA LYS A 30 5.31 9.60 -3.40
C LYS A 30 4.36 8.65 -2.69
N TYR A 31 4.75 8.26 -1.48
CA TYR A 31 3.89 7.52 -0.57
C TYR A 31 3.78 8.31 0.72
N TRP A 32 2.55 8.47 1.21
CA TRP A 32 2.31 9.12 2.47
C TRP A 32 1.91 8.09 3.52
N LEU A 33 2.52 8.16 4.68
CA LEU A 33 2.18 7.32 5.82
C LEU A 33 1.41 8.11 6.87
N ASN A 34 0.41 7.46 7.45
CA ASN A 34 -0.33 8.00 8.57
C ASN A 34 -0.71 6.88 9.54
N LYS A 35 -1.24 7.28 10.70
CA LYS A 35 -1.84 6.34 11.65
C LYS A 35 -2.95 5.55 10.95
N PRO A 36 -3.09 4.24 11.18
CA PRO A 36 -4.06 3.38 10.49
C PRO A 36 -5.50 3.85 10.53
N ASP A 37 -5.88 4.52 11.61
CA ASP A 37 -7.25 4.95 11.88
C ASP A 37 -7.42 6.48 11.79
N ALA A 38 -6.38 7.21 11.35
CA ALA A 38 -6.51 8.61 11.02
C ALA A 38 -7.48 8.79 9.84
N LYS A 39 -8.34 9.81 9.91
CA LYS A 39 -9.20 10.21 8.79
C LYS A 39 -8.35 10.56 7.58
N VAL A 40 -8.87 10.26 6.40
CA VAL A 40 -8.24 10.63 5.12
C VAL A 40 -8.61 12.08 4.85
N ASP A 41 -7.61 12.95 4.80
CA ASP A 41 -7.75 14.37 4.47
C ASP A 41 -6.81 14.67 3.31
N PRO A 42 -7.31 15.10 2.13
CA PRO A 42 -6.47 15.45 0.98
C PRO A 42 -5.45 16.56 1.27
N LYS A 43 -5.68 17.40 2.28
CA LYS A 43 -4.75 18.46 2.69
C LYS A 43 -3.69 17.97 3.67
N ASN A 44 -3.91 16.81 4.30
CA ASN A 44 -3.00 16.22 5.28
C ASN A 44 -2.93 14.70 5.11
N LEU A 45 -2.07 14.29 4.19
CA LEU A 45 -1.86 12.87 3.89
C LEU A 45 -1.00 12.17 4.94
N GLY A 46 -0.17 12.92 5.68
CA GLY A 46 0.69 12.41 6.75
C GLY A 46 2.16 12.69 6.48
N VAL A 47 3.03 11.73 6.77
CA VAL A 47 4.47 11.83 6.58
C VAL A 47 4.86 11.25 5.23
N LEU A 48 5.61 12.03 4.44
CA LEU A 48 6.11 11.58 3.14
C LEU A 48 7.23 10.56 3.34
N ILE A 49 7.16 9.43 2.64
CA ILE A 49 8.24 8.47 2.51
C ILE A 49 8.57 8.20 1.04
N ARG A 50 9.78 7.71 0.80
CA ARG A 50 10.19 7.22 -0.51
C ARG A 50 10.45 5.73 -0.42
N ILE A 51 9.52 4.94 -0.95
CA ILE A 51 9.71 3.51 -1.20
C ILE A 51 9.65 3.26 -2.71
N PRO A 52 10.47 2.34 -3.25
CA PRO A 52 10.49 2.08 -4.68
C PRO A 52 9.20 1.42 -5.17
N LEU A 53 8.56 0.61 -4.32
CA LEU A 53 7.43 -0.25 -4.67
C LEU A 53 6.61 -0.59 -3.43
N LEU A 54 5.29 -0.70 -3.57
CA LEU A 54 4.43 -1.26 -2.54
C LEU A 54 3.69 -2.49 -3.08
N THR A 55 4.05 -3.68 -2.59
CA THR A 55 3.30 -4.90 -2.89
C THR A 55 1.94 -4.89 -2.21
N ILE A 56 0.88 -5.12 -2.99
CA ILE A 56 -0.50 -5.22 -2.54
C ILE A 56 -1.01 -6.65 -2.58
N SER A 57 -1.56 -7.11 -1.46
CA SER A 57 -2.18 -8.43 -1.31
C SER A 57 -3.00 -8.45 -0.01
N LEU A 58 -3.84 -9.46 0.21
CA LEU A 58 -4.56 -9.58 1.49
C LEU A 58 -3.61 -9.71 2.70
N ALA A 59 -2.44 -10.33 2.52
CA ALA A 59 -1.49 -10.56 3.60
C ALA A 59 -0.67 -9.29 3.94
N ARG A 60 -0.34 -8.47 2.95
CA ARG A 60 0.51 -7.27 3.12
C ARG A 60 -0.29 -5.99 3.24
N THR A 61 -1.39 -5.91 2.50
CA THR A 61 -2.30 -4.77 2.45
C THR A 61 -3.77 -5.19 2.56
N PRO A 62 -4.22 -5.63 3.75
CA PRO A 62 -5.53 -6.28 3.93
C PRO A 62 -6.73 -5.36 3.61
N SER A 63 -6.51 -4.06 3.53
CA SER A 63 -7.53 -3.09 3.15
C SER A 63 -6.95 -2.16 2.09
N ILE A 64 -7.61 -2.10 0.94
CA ILE A 64 -7.36 -1.17 -0.15
C ILE A 64 -8.69 -0.53 -0.54
N ARG A 65 -8.71 0.80 -0.69
CA ARG A 65 -9.90 1.58 -1.03
C ARG A 65 -9.54 2.92 -1.63
N VAL A 66 -10.48 3.55 -2.32
CA VAL A 66 -10.37 4.93 -2.80
C VAL A 66 -11.19 5.84 -1.88
N VAL A 67 -10.61 6.97 -1.48
CA VAL A 67 -11.30 8.03 -0.76
C VAL A 67 -10.89 9.36 -1.38
N ASP A 68 -11.83 10.11 -1.95
CA ASP A 68 -11.61 11.45 -2.53
C ASP A 68 -10.39 11.55 -3.48
N GLY A 69 -10.24 10.57 -4.39
CA GLY A 69 -9.12 10.54 -5.35
C GLY A 69 -7.78 10.08 -4.77
N ILE A 70 -7.79 9.50 -3.56
CA ILE A 70 -6.62 8.96 -2.88
C ILE A 70 -6.79 7.45 -2.73
N LEU A 71 -5.81 6.70 -3.20
CA LEU A 71 -5.68 5.27 -2.91
C LEU A 71 -5.15 5.11 -1.48
N VAL A 72 -5.93 4.42 -0.65
CA VAL A 72 -5.62 4.21 0.77
C VAL A 72 -5.47 2.73 1.03
N CYS A 73 -4.31 2.35 1.55
CA CYS A 73 -3.98 0.98 1.90
C CYS A 73 -3.63 0.89 3.38
N LYS A 74 -4.23 -0.04 4.14
CA LYS A 74 -3.59 -0.48 5.40
C LYS A 74 -2.44 -1.39 5.00
N ALA A 75 -1.22 -1.11 5.47
CA ALA A 75 -0.03 -1.90 5.14
C ALA A 75 0.73 -2.31 6.40
N PHE A 76 1.47 -3.42 6.32
CA PHE A 76 2.38 -3.87 7.36
C PHE A 76 3.82 -3.61 6.92
N LEU A 77 4.47 -2.64 7.58
CA LEU A 77 5.82 -2.19 7.23
C LEU A 77 6.77 -2.39 8.41
N SER A 78 8.02 -2.70 8.10
CA SER A 78 9.09 -2.90 9.09
C SER A 78 9.55 -1.56 9.67
N GLU A 79 10.01 -1.57 10.92
CA GLU A 79 10.37 -0.36 11.66
C GLU A 79 11.54 0.44 11.07
N ASP A 80 12.42 -0.21 10.30
CA ASP A 80 13.60 0.35 9.66
C ASP A 80 13.27 1.34 8.54
N ILE A 81 12.14 1.13 7.84
CA ILE A 81 11.66 2.02 6.77
C ILE A 81 10.66 3.05 7.26
N LEU A 82 10.24 2.98 8.53
CA LEU A 82 9.21 3.84 9.09
C LEU A 82 9.83 5.07 9.77
N PRO A 83 9.27 6.27 9.53
CA PRO A 83 9.58 7.45 10.32
C PRO A 83 8.96 7.32 11.72
N ASP A 84 9.54 7.98 12.72
CA ASP A 84 9.17 7.77 14.13
C ASP A 84 7.73 8.22 14.45
N GLU A 85 7.21 9.21 13.73
CA GLU A 85 5.88 9.79 13.93
C GLU A 85 4.73 8.81 13.66
N VAL A 86 5.00 7.73 12.92
CA VAL A 86 4.02 6.68 12.61
C VAL A 86 4.27 5.39 13.39
N LYS A 87 5.36 5.30 14.17
CA LYS A 87 5.65 4.18 15.07
C LYS A 87 4.84 4.30 16.35
N ILE A 88 3.74 3.57 16.42
CA ILE A 88 2.84 3.54 17.57
C ILE A 88 2.80 2.12 18.09
N GLU A 89 3.15 1.91 19.36
CA GLU A 89 3.26 0.58 19.98
C GLU A 89 1.98 -0.26 19.82
N GLU A 90 0.80 0.35 19.98
CA GLU A 90 -0.51 -0.32 19.79
C GLU A 90 -0.74 -0.84 18.36
N ASN A 91 0.03 -0.36 17.38
CA ASN A 91 -0.05 -0.78 15.99
C ASN A 91 1.00 -1.84 15.61
N ILE A 92 1.79 -2.32 16.55
CA ILE A 92 2.71 -3.45 16.31
C ILE A 92 1.87 -4.71 16.08
N VAL A 93 2.09 -5.36 14.93
CA VAL A 93 1.39 -6.59 14.53
C VAL A 93 2.27 -7.83 14.63
N GLY A 94 3.57 -7.66 14.89
CA GLY A 94 4.51 -8.76 15.05
C GLY A 94 5.96 -8.29 14.97
N GLN A 95 6.86 -9.27 14.88
CA GLN A 95 8.29 -9.07 14.75
C GLN A 95 8.86 -10.06 13.74
N VAL A 96 9.74 -9.60 12.85
CA VAL A 96 10.42 -10.42 11.84
C VAL A 96 11.90 -10.07 11.89
N GLU A 97 12.77 -11.07 12.05
CA GLU A 97 14.24 -10.87 12.09
C GLU A 97 14.71 -9.82 13.11
N GLY A 98 14.01 -9.71 14.24
CA GLY A 98 14.31 -8.73 15.28
C GLY A 98 13.67 -7.36 15.07
N LEU A 99 13.09 -7.08 13.91
CA LEU A 99 12.44 -5.81 13.57
C LEU A 99 10.92 -5.87 13.83
N LYS A 100 10.40 -4.87 14.54
CA LYS A 100 8.96 -4.68 14.77
C LYS A 100 8.27 -4.39 13.44
N ILE A 101 7.12 -5.03 13.21
CA ILE A 101 6.25 -4.75 12.08
C ILE A 101 5.06 -3.93 12.55
N TYR A 102 4.85 -2.76 11.94
CA TYR A 102 3.76 -1.86 12.28
C TYR A 102 2.67 -1.88 11.21
N LYS A 103 1.42 -1.84 11.66
CA LYS A 103 0.29 -1.47 10.82
C LYS A 103 0.30 0.04 10.60
N VAL A 104 0.28 0.47 9.34
CA VAL A 104 0.21 1.88 8.94
C VAL A 104 -0.87 2.10 7.89
N SER A 105 -1.32 3.35 7.72
CA SER A 105 -2.11 3.76 6.55
C SER A 105 -1.18 4.35 5.51
N VAL A 106 -1.03 3.68 4.37
CA VAL A 106 -0.40 4.26 3.17
C VAL A 106 -1.47 5.01 2.38
N ARG A 107 -1.12 6.19 1.87
CA ARG A 107 -2.00 7.07 1.10
C ARG A 107 -1.26 7.56 -0.13
N ILE A 108 -1.89 7.40 -1.29
CA ILE A 108 -1.31 7.70 -2.59
C ILE A 108 -2.38 8.47 -3.38
N PRO A 109 -2.25 9.80 -3.47
CA PRO A 109 -3.03 10.59 -4.41
C PRO A 109 -2.91 10.07 -5.85
N PHE A 110 -3.97 10.14 -6.64
CA PHE A 110 -3.94 9.64 -8.02
C PHE A 110 -2.95 10.38 -8.92
N ASP A 111 -2.64 11.64 -8.64
CA ASP A 111 -1.63 12.43 -9.36
C ASP A 111 -0.18 12.00 -9.04
N ASP A 112 0.04 11.38 -7.88
CA ASP A 112 1.32 10.76 -7.52
C ASP A 112 1.43 9.29 -7.98
N LEU A 113 0.34 8.68 -8.47
CA LEU A 113 0.30 7.28 -8.90
C LEU A 113 0.89 7.12 -10.31
N VAL A 114 1.93 6.29 -10.44
CA VAL A 114 2.52 5.94 -11.75
C VAL A 114 1.77 4.78 -12.38
N GLY A 115 1.42 3.77 -11.57
CA GLY A 115 0.63 2.64 -12.02
C GLY A 115 0.43 1.58 -10.95
N ILE A 116 -0.56 0.72 -11.18
CA ILE A 116 -0.82 -0.47 -10.36
C ILE A 116 -0.74 -1.67 -11.29
N PHE A 117 0.08 -2.65 -10.94
CA PHE A 117 0.44 -3.71 -11.85
C PHE A 117 0.15 -5.08 -11.24
N PHE A 118 -0.42 -5.96 -12.06
CA PHE A 118 -0.66 -7.36 -11.70
C PHE A 118 -0.13 -8.28 -12.82
N PRO A 119 0.19 -9.54 -12.51
CA PRO A 119 0.47 -10.54 -13.53
C PRO A 119 -0.71 -10.70 -14.49
N LEU A 120 -0.46 -10.78 -15.81
CA LEU A 120 -1.51 -10.93 -16.83
C LEU A 120 -2.48 -12.09 -16.54
N LYS A 121 -1.95 -13.23 -16.08
CA LYS A 121 -2.73 -14.43 -15.71
C LYS A 121 -3.79 -14.20 -14.61
N ASP A 122 -3.69 -13.10 -13.88
CA ASP A 122 -4.61 -12.76 -12.78
C ASP A 122 -5.70 -11.78 -13.24
N ILE A 123 -5.60 -11.26 -14.47
CA ILE A 123 -6.57 -10.31 -15.07
C ILE A 123 -7.61 -11.02 -15.94
N ASP A 124 -7.19 -12.07 -16.65
CA ASP A 124 -8.05 -12.93 -17.47
C ASP A 124 -8.99 -13.80 -16.62
#